data_AF-I3ZE03-F1
#
_entry.id   AF-I3ZE03-F1
#
_cell.length_a   1.000
_cell.length_b   1.000
_cell.length_c   1.000
_cell.angle_alpha   90.00
_cell.angle_beta   90.00
_cell.angle_gamma   90.00
#
_symmetry.space_group_name_H-M   'P 1'
#
loop_
_entity.id
_entity.type
_entity.pdbx_description
1 polymer ?
#
loop_
_entity_poly.entity_id
_entity_poly.type
_entity_poly.pdbx_seq_one_letter_code
_entity_poly.pdbx_strand_id
1 'polypeptide(L)'
;MPGCFARSLCSLLLFSMTPAFAQDNFVPGTRTMVDAHNCYPYNGQWADRIERALATGTPIGIEQDLAWVLDPKTGKGHSVLSHDPHPTGGEPTLESYFFTKVKPIIEAEVKHPHPENWPIVTLNLDFKTTEVEHLRAIRALLQQHQAWLTTAVRTSDTAAMQPLHKAPILVFVGSTANEEQVFYDEIKTGAPLLAFGAVKVLASDSITAPEAVETMPADNFHRWWNNGWTVVEKGGAAKAGPWGSQAEERLRRLIEHAHQQHLWIRFYTLDGESTEEAKTNGWFLTYNFRSAEEATKRIGALARYHADWIATDQYETAKATVRSAFAEK
;
A
#
# COMPACT_ATOMS: atom_id res chain seq x y z
N MET A 1 54.79 56.43 27.97
CA MET A 1 55.40 55.09 27.87
C MET A 1 54.36 54.05 28.30
N PRO A 2 54.25 52.90 27.61
CA PRO A 2 52.98 52.21 27.38
C PRO A 2 52.74 51.02 28.32
N GLY A 3 51.47 50.58 28.46
CA GLY A 3 51.16 49.36 29.21
C GLY A 3 49.68 48.94 29.19
N CYS A 4 49.34 48.04 28.26
CA CYS A 4 48.26 47.04 28.28
C CYS A 4 46.82 47.42 28.70
N PHE A 5 45.96 47.66 27.70
CA PHE A 5 44.53 47.35 27.80
C PHE A 5 44.31 45.86 27.44
N ALA A 6 43.85 45.06 28.39
CA ALA A 6 43.33 43.71 28.11
C ALA A 6 41.82 43.82 27.84
N ARG A 7 41.40 43.60 26.59
CA ARG A 7 39.99 43.41 26.23
C ARG A 7 39.65 41.94 26.40
N SER A 8 38.76 41.65 27.36
CA SER A 8 38.16 40.32 27.53
C SER A 8 37.13 40.10 26.41
N LEU A 9 37.42 39.19 25.48
CA LEU A 9 36.46 38.73 24.47
C LEU A 9 35.56 37.67 25.11
N CYS A 10 34.30 38.02 25.37
CA CYS A 10 33.28 37.06 25.78
C CYS A 10 32.71 36.42 24.52
N SER A 11 33.19 35.24 24.15
CA SER A 11 32.62 34.45 23.05
C SER A 11 31.30 33.84 23.49
N LEU A 12 30.18 34.44 23.07
CA LEU A 12 28.87 33.78 23.10
C LEU A 12 28.87 32.66 22.05
N LEU A 13 28.99 31.41 22.50
CA LEU A 13 28.65 30.23 21.70
C LEU A 13 27.13 30.13 21.60
N LEU A 14 26.57 30.66 20.51
CA LEU A 14 25.20 30.36 20.09
C LEU A 14 25.17 28.90 19.61
N PHE A 15 24.75 27.98 20.48
CA PHE A 15 24.33 26.65 20.07
C PHE A 15 23.03 26.78 19.29
N SER A 16 23.13 26.76 17.97
CA SER A 16 22.01 26.52 17.08
C SER A 16 21.51 25.09 17.34
N MET A 17 20.52 24.94 18.21
CA MET A 17 19.74 23.71 18.30
C MET A 17 18.90 23.61 17.03
N THR A 18 19.42 22.93 16.01
CA THR A 18 18.56 22.39 14.96
C THR A 18 17.60 21.42 15.64
N PRO A 19 16.27 21.62 15.53
CA PRO A 19 15.34 20.63 16.04
C PRO A 19 15.63 19.32 15.31
N ALA A 20 15.92 18.27 16.06
CA ALA A 20 15.93 16.92 15.53
C ALA A 20 14.49 16.65 15.06
N PHE A 21 14.25 16.75 13.75
CA PHE A 21 13.05 16.16 13.17
C PHE A 21 13.09 14.69 13.58
N ALA A 22 12.11 14.26 14.38
CA ALA A 22 11.84 12.84 14.54
C ALA A 22 11.79 12.26 13.13
N GLN A 23 12.63 11.27 12.86
CA GLN A 23 12.71 10.63 11.56
C GLN A 23 11.31 10.10 11.25
N ASP A 24 10.64 10.69 10.25
CA ASP A 24 9.27 10.30 9.93
C ASP A 24 9.35 8.89 9.32
N ASN A 25 9.02 7.87 10.11
CA ASN A 25 9.12 6.45 9.72
C ASN A 25 8.09 6.05 8.66
N PHE A 26 7.44 7.03 8.02
CA PHE A 26 6.36 6.86 7.09
C PHE A 26 6.55 7.69 5.81
N VAL A 27 7.74 7.56 5.22
CA VAL A 27 8.09 8.03 3.87
C VAL A 27 8.58 6.83 3.04
N PRO A 28 8.64 6.93 1.71
CA PRO A 28 9.10 5.82 0.88
C PRO A 28 10.45 5.26 1.30
N GLY A 29 10.54 3.94 1.39
CA GLY A 29 11.76 3.20 1.72
C GLY A 29 12.10 3.11 3.20
N THR A 30 11.33 3.73 4.11
CA THR A 30 11.59 3.62 5.55
C THR A 30 11.01 2.36 6.18
N ARG A 31 10.10 1.68 5.49
CA ARG A 31 9.37 0.54 6.06
C ARG A 31 8.95 -0.46 4.98
N THR A 32 9.19 -1.75 5.23
CA THR A 32 8.62 -2.84 4.45
C THR A 32 7.50 -3.53 5.23
N MET A 33 6.35 -3.71 4.58
CA MET A 33 5.19 -4.37 5.16
C MET A 33 4.70 -5.50 4.25
N VAL A 34 4.20 -6.56 4.87
CA VAL A 34 3.38 -7.54 4.17
C VAL A 34 2.01 -6.93 3.94
N ASP A 35 1.45 -7.18 2.76
CA ASP A 35 0.09 -6.85 2.37
C ASP A 35 -0.69 -8.16 2.16
N ALA A 36 -1.71 -8.39 2.99
CA ALA A 36 -2.58 -9.55 2.89
C ALA A 36 -3.45 -9.40 1.65
N HIS A 37 -3.02 -10.07 0.58
CA HIS A 37 -3.70 -10.06 -0.70
C HIS A 37 -5.06 -10.78 -0.57
N ASN A 38 -6.08 -10.27 -1.26
CA ASN A 38 -7.41 -10.87 -1.28
C ASN A 38 -7.98 -11.22 0.10
N CYS A 39 -7.84 -10.31 1.06
CA CYS A 39 -8.11 -10.59 2.47
C CYS A 39 -9.61 -10.53 2.80
N TYR A 40 -10.44 -11.28 2.07
CA TYR A 40 -11.89 -11.32 2.22
C TYR A 40 -12.46 -12.69 1.78
N PRO A 41 -13.66 -13.06 2.24
CA PRO A 41 -14.24 -14.35 1.93
C PRO A 41 -14.68 -14.45 0.47
N TYR A 42 -14.64 -15.66 -0.06
CA TYR A 42 -15.21 -16.00 -1.36
C TYR A 42 -16.18 -17.16 -1.19
N ASN A 43 -17.33 -17.10 -1.88
CA ASN A 43 -18.29 -18.20 -1.93
C ASN A 43 -18.65 -18.76 -0.53
N GLY A 44 -18.74 -17.87 0.47
CA GLY A 44 -19.05 -18.20 1.86
C GLY A 44 -17.92 -18.88 2.65
N GLN A 45 -16.70 -18.95 2.12
CA GLN A 45 -15.54 -19.56 2.76
C GLN A 45 -14.49 -18.51 3.19
N TRP A 46 -13.60 -18.89 4.12
CA TRP A 46 -12.46 -18.08 4.57
C TRP A 46 -12.82 -16.71 5.16
N ALA A 47 -13.92 -16.65 5.91
CA ALA A 47 -14.39 -15.43 6.57
C ALA A 47 -13.44 -14.89 7.66
N ASP A 48 -12.44 -15.68 8.05
CA ASP A 48 -11.44 -15.40 9.08
C ASP A 48 -10.13 -14.77 8.54
N ARG A 49 -10.05 -14.44 7.24
CA ARG A 49 -8.82 -13.90 6.62
C ARG A 49 -8.33 -12.61 7.27
N ILE A 50 -9.21 -11.65 7.58
CA ILE A 50 -8.80 -10.40 8.25
C ILE A 50 -8.25 -10.70 9.65
N GLU A 51 -8.91 -11.57 10.41
CA GLU A 51 -8.43 -11.96 11.74
C GLU A 51 -7.08 -12.65 11.68
N ARG A 52 -6.87 -13.55 10.71
CA ARG A 52 -5.58 -14.19 10.45
C ARG A 52 -4.50 -13.18 10.09
N ALA A 53 -4.79 -12.23 9.20
CA ALA A 53 -3.87 -11.15 8.84
C ALA A 53 -3.50 -10.30 10.06
N LEU A 54 -4.49 -9.81 10.81
CA LEU A 54 -4.27 -9.00 12.02
C LEU A 54 -3.48 -9.76 13.09
N ALA A 55 -3.67 -11.07 13.22
CA ALA A 55 -2.92 -11.92 14.14
C ALA A 55 -1.42 -12.02 13.80
N THR A 56 -1.00 -11.68 12.57
CA THR A 56 0.43 -11.58 12.22
C THR A 56 1.11 -10.32 12.79
N GLY A 57 0.31 -9.40 13.36
CA GLY A 57 0.77 -8.19 14.02
C GLY A 57 0.78 -6.96 13.12
N THR A 58 0.56 -5.80 13.74
CA THR A 58 0.54 -4.52 13.05
C THR A 58 1.94 -3.87 12.96
N PRO A 59 2.17 -3.08 11.90
CA PRO A 59 1.21 -2.82 10.85
C PRO A 59 1.22 -3.89 9.76
N ILE A 60 0.17 -3.81 8.96
CA ILE A 60 -0.09 -4.73 7.86
C ILE A 60 -0.84 -4.00 6.74
N GLY A 61 -0.56 -4.38 5.50
CA GLY A 61 -1.44 -4.07 4.36
C GLY A 61 -2.58 -5.08 4.30
N ILE A 62 -3.78 -4.63 3.94
CA ILE A 62 -4.95 -5.48 3.73
C ILE A 62 -5.59 -5.05 2.42
N GLU A 63 -5.65 -5.96 1.47
CA GLU A 63 -6.30 -5.74 0.18
C GLU A 63 -7.74 -6.22 0.19
N GLN A 64 -8.62 -5.44 -0.45
CA GLN A 64 -10.03 -5.75 -0.66
C GLN A 64 -10.37 -5.49 -2.13
N ASP A 65 -10.86 -6.53 -2.83
CA ASP A 65 -11.36 -6.32 -4.18
C ASP A 65 -12.82 -5.88 -4.13
N LEU A 66 -13.18 -4.95 -5.02
CA LEU A 66 -14.50 -4.36 -5.04
C LEU A 66 -15.13 -4.45 -6.42
N ALA A 67 -16.39 -4.88 -6.47
CA ALA A 67 -17.19 -4.87 -7.69
C ALA A 67 -18.57 -4.27 -7.45
N TRP A 68 -19.16 -3.70 -8.50
CA TRP A 68 -20.45 -3.03 -8.43
C TRP A 68 -21.61 -3.99 -8.77
N VAL A 69 -22.67 -3.93 -7.96
CA VAL A 69 -23.89 -4.70 -8.17
C VAL A 69 -25.04 -3.75 -8.41
N LEU A 70 -25.74 -3.92 -9.54
CA LEU A 70 -27.01 -3.26 -9.80
C LEU A 70 -28.15 -4.23 -9.49
N ASP A 71 -29.06 -3.84 -8.59
CA ASP A 71 -30.31 -4.57 -8.42
C ASP A 71 -31.17 -4.38 -9.69
N PRO A 72 -31.46 -5.46 -10.45
CA PRO A 72 -32.20 -5.35 -11.70
C PRO A 72 -33.66 -4.89 -11.51
N LYS A 73 -34.22 -5.02 -10.30
CA LYS A 73 -35.61 -4.61 -10.01
C LYS A 73 -35.71 -3.13 -9.66
N THR A 74 -34.74 -2.61 -8.92
CA THR A 74 -34.79 -1.24 -8.38
C THR A 74 -33.85 -0.28 -9.10
N GLY A 75 -32.88 -0.79 -9.86
CA GLY A 75 -31.79 -0.02 -10.46
C GLY A 75 -30.80 0.53 -9.44
N LYS A 76 -30.95 0.21 -8.14
CA LYS A 76 -30.05 0.69 -7.10
C LYS A 76 -28.78 -0.13 -7.09
N GLY A 77 -27.65 0.57 -7.08
CA GLY A 77 -26.34 -0.05 -7.03
C GLY A 77 -25.74 -0.10 -5.63
N HIS A 78 -24.89 -1.08 -5.37
CA HIS A 78 -24.04 -1.15 -4.17
C HIS A 78 -22.72 -1.88 -4.45
N SER A 79 -21.71 -1.60 -3.63
CA SER A 79 -20.38 -2.22 -3.73
C SER A 79 -20.32 -3.47 -2.85
N VAL A 80 -19.71 -4.53 -3.38
CA VAL A 80 -19.47 -5.79 -2.65
C VAL A 80 -18.04 -6.25 -2.84
N LEU A 81 -17.57 -7.08 -1.91
CA LEU A 81 -16.24 -7.69 -1.95
C LEU A 81 -16.24 -8.85 -2.95
N SER A 82 -15.55 -8.69 -4.08
CA SER A 82 -15.52 -9.70 -5.14
C SER A 82 -14.33 -9.53 -6.08
N HIS A 83 -13.68 -10.64 -6.43
CA HIS A 83 -12.70 -10.68 -7.51
C HIS A 83 -13.37 -10.77 -8.90
N ASP A 84 -14.59 -11.31 -8.96
CA ASP A 84 -15.37 -11.39 -10.18
C ASP A 84 -16.02 -10.01 -10.46
N PRO A 85 -15.86 -9.43 -11.67
CA PRO A 85 -16.55 -8.19 -12.05
C PRO A 85 -18.07 -8.33 -12.20
N HIS A 86 -18.60 -9.55 -12.12
CA HIS A 86 -20.03 -9.87 -12.20
C HIS A 86 -20.51 -10.64 -10.95
N PRO A 87 -20.38 -10.03 -9.75
CA PRO A 87 -20.79 -10.67 -8.50
C PRO A 87 -22.30 -10.90 -8.43
N THR A 88 -22.72 -11.70 -7.45
CA THR A 88 -24.14 -12.05 -7.25
C THR A 88 -24.93 -11.00 -6.46
N GLY A 89 -24.23 -10.18 -5.67
CA GLY A 89 -24.83 -9.25 -4.69
C GLY A 89 -25.06 -9.86 -3.31
N GLY A 90 -24.75 -11.14 -3.11
CA GLY A 90 -24.79 -11.79 -1.80
C GLY A 90 -23.48 -11.71 -1.02
N GLU A 91 -22.42 -11.21 -1.65
CA GLU A 91 -21.09 -11.08 -1.07
C GLU A 91 -21.08 -9.98 0.01
N PRO A 92 -20.18 -10.04 1.02
CA PRO A 92 -20.08 -8.99 2.02
C PRO A 92 -19.71 -7.64 1.42
N THR A 93 -20.02 -6.55 2.11
CA THR A 93 -19.55 -5.21 1.75
C THR A 93 -18.28 -4.86 2.52
N LEU A 94 -17.56 -3.83 2.05
CA LEU A 94 -16.41 -3.26 2.76
C LEU A 94 -16.77 -2.83 4.19
N GLU A 95 -17.99 -2.31 4.40
CA GLU A 95 -18.48 -1.91 5.71
C GLU A 95 -18.75 -3.11 6.63
N SER A 96 -19.53 -4.08 6.14
CA SER A 96 -19.93 -5.24 6.95
C SER A 96 -18.77 -6.18 7.28
N TYR A 97 -17.72 -6.15 6.47
CA TYR A 97 -16.57 -7.01 6.62
C TYR A 97 -15.35 -6.24 7.11
N PHE A 98 -14.64 -5.49 6.26
CA PHE A 98 -13.39 -4.82 6.63
C PHE A 98 -13.55 -3.88 7.83
N PHE A 99 -14.38 -2.83 7.72
CA PHE A 99 -14.50 -1.82 8.77
C PHE A 99 -15.01 -2.42 10.08
N THR A 100 -15.95 -3.36 10.01
CA THR A 100 -16.45 -4.09 11.18
C THR A 100 -15.36 -4.89 11.88
N LYS A 101 -14.47 -5.56 11.13
CA LYS A 101 -13.40 -6.41 11.69
C LYS A 101 -12.22 -5.62 12.24
N VAL A 102 -11.83 -4.52 11.61
CA VAL A 102 -10.70 -3.69 12.09
C VAL A 102 -11.10 -2.76 13.23
N LYS A 103 -12.39 -2.40 13.33
CA LYS A 103 -12.93 -1.44 14.30
C LYS A 103 -12.35 -1.57 15.73
N PRO A 104 -12.31 -2.75 16.37
CA PRO A 104 -11.80 -2.87 17.74
C PRO A 104 -10.34 -2.41 17.88
N ILE A 105 -9.50 -2.70 16.88
CA ILE A 105 -8.08 -2.33 16.88
C ILE A 105 -7.91 -0.83 16.58
N ILE A 106 -8.71 -0.29 15.65
CA ILE A 106 -8.64 1.11 15.25
C ILE A 106 -9.18 2.02 16.37
N GLU A 107 -10.30 1.67 17.00
CA GLU A 107 -10.84 2.43 18.13
C GLU A 107 -9.90 2.41 19.34
N ALA A 108 -9.17 1.30 19.55
CA ALA A 108 -8.14 1.25 20.58
C ALA A 108 -6.98 2.22 20.28
N GLU A 109 -6.48 2.27 19.04
CA GLU A 109 -5.46 3.23 18.61
C GLU A 109 -5.94 4.68 18.71
N VAL A 110 -7.18 4.97 18.31
CA VAL A 110 -7.72 6.34 18.43
C VAL A 110 -7.83 6.77 19.90
N LYS A 111 -8.19 5.84 20.79
CA LYS A 111 -8.33 6.11 22.23
C LYS A 111 -6.96 6.24 22.94
N HIS A 112 -5.98 5.45 22.51
CA HIS A 112 -4.63 5.39 23.08
C HIS A 112 -3.60 5.48 21.95
N PRO A 113 -3.33 6.70 21.44
CA PRO A 113 -2.60 6.87 20.19
C PRO A 113 -1.11 6.63 20.32
N HIS A 114 -0.58 5.89 19.35
CA HIS A 114 0.86 5.69 19.10
C HIS A 114 1.20 6.21 17.69
N PRO A 115 1.19 7.54 17.46
CA PRO A 115 1.30 8.14 16.13
C PRO A 115 2.63 7.86 15.41
N GLU A 116 3.66 7.44 16.15
CA GLU A 116 4.93 6.94 15.62
C GLU A 116 4.80 5.59 14.89
N ASN A 117 3.76 4.81 15.23
CA ASN A 117 3.49 3.51 14.62
C ASN A 117 2.47 3.61 13.47
N TRP A 118 1.75 4.73 13.38
CA TRP A 118 0.73 4.96 12.36
C TRP A 118 1.33 5.16 10.96
N PRO A 119 0.62 4.71 9.91
CA PRO A 119 -0.63 3.93 9.95
C PRO A 119 -0.39 2.48 10.42
N ILE A 120 -1.34 1.94 11.18
CA ILE A 120 -1.30 0.54 11.60
C ILE A 120 -1.94 -0.42 10.58
N VAL A 121 -2.78 0.10 9.68
CA VAL A 121 -3.35 -0.65 8.57
C VAL A 121 -3.21 0.17 7.28
N THR A 122 -2.71 -0.44 6.22
CA THR A 122 -2.84 0.10 4.86
C THR A 122 -3.95 -0.67 4.16
N LEU A 123 -5.06 -0.02 3.85
CA LEU A 123 -6.16 -0.58 3.07
C LEU A 123 -5.91 -0.36 1.58
N ASN A 124 -5.67 -1.43 0.83
CA ASN A 124 -5.55 -1.38 -0.63
C ASN A 124 -6.89 -1.77 -1.26
N LEU A 125 -7.51 -0.85 -2.01
CA LEU A 125 -8.79 -1.09 -2.69
C LEU A 125 -8.53 -1.40 -4.16
N ASP A 126 -8.79 -2.64 -4.56
CA ASP A 126 -8.66 -3.07 -5.96
C ASP A 126 -10.04 -3.17 -6.63
N PHE A 127 -10.39 -2.15 -7.41
CA PHE A 127 -11.66 -2.06 -8.09
C PHE A 127 -11.69 -2.93 -9.35
N LYS A 128 -12.49 -3.99 -9.35
CA LYS A 128 -12.74 -4.84 -10.53
C LYS A 128 -13.69 -4.18 -11.53
N THR A 129 -14.53 -3.27 -11.05
CA THR A 129 -15.35 -2.38 -11.88
C THR A 129 -15.25 -0.93 -11.35
N THR A 130 -15.26 0.05 -12.25
CA THR A 130 -14.95 1.46 -11.93
C THR A 130 -16.05 2.44 -12.33
N GLU A 131 -17.31 2.02 -12.25
CA GLU A 131 -18.46 2.92 -12.42
C GLU A 131 -18.34 4.10 -11.43
N VAL A 132 -18.67 5.31 -11.89
CA VAL A 132 -18.54 6.51 -11.06
C VAL A 132 -19.40 6.42 -9.80
N GLU A 133 -20.60 5.82 -9.89
CA GLU A 133 -21.49 5.55 -8.77
C GLU A 133 -20.88 4.59 -7.75
N HIS A 134 -20.14 3.58 -8.23
CA HIS A 134 -19.42 2.63 -7.38
C HIS A 134 -18.36 3.35 -6.55
N LEU A 135 -17.49 4.09 -7.22
CA LEU A 135 -16.41 4.82 -6.59
C LEU A 135 -16.95 5.88 -5.62
N ARG A 136 -18.04 6.59 -5.97
CA ARG A 136 -18.69 7.57 -5.09
C ARG A 136 -19.31 6.92 -3.87
N ALA A 137 -19.88 5.72 -3.98
CA ALA A 137 -20.40 4.97 -2.84
C ALA A 137 -19.27 4.59 -1.87
N ILE A 138 -18.12 4.15 -2.38
CA ILE A 138 -16.94 3.89 -1.54
C ILE A 138 -16.38 5.17 -0.93
N ARG A 139 -16.25 6.26 -1.69
CA ARG A 139 -15.84 7.56 -1.13
C ARG A 139 -16.77 8.02 -0.01
N ALA A 140 -18.09 7.85 -0.17
CA ALA A 140 -19.06 8.21 0.86
C ALA A 140 -18.90 7.33 2.13
N LEU A 141 -18.52 6.06 1.97
CA LEU A 141 -18.19 5.18 3.09
C LEU A 141 -16.90 5.62 3.79
N LEU A 142 -15.83 5.89 3.04
CA LEU A 142 -14.58 6.41 3.61
C LEU A 142 -14.81 7.73 4.37
N GLN A 143 -15.71 8.59 3.87
CA GLN A 143 -16.09 9.85 4.51
C GLN A 143 -16.76 9.63 5.88
N GLN A 144 -17.52 8.55 6.06
CA GLN A 144 -18.11 8.18 7.36
C GLN A 144 -17.03 7.77 8.38
N HIS A 145 -15.93 7.18 7.90
CA HIS A 145 -14.80 6.72 8.70
C HIS A 145 -13.60 7.69 8.71
N GLN A 146 -13.76 8.94 8.24
CA GLN A 146 -12.64 9.88 8.05
C GLN A 146 -11.75 10.03 9.29
N ALA A 147 -12.31 9.97 10.50
CA ALA A 147 -11.54 10.09 11.75
C ALA A 147 -10.48 8.99 11.94
N TRP A 148 -10.58 7.89 11.19
CA TRP A 148 -9.63 6.78 11.21
C TRP A 148 -8.59 6.87 10.09
N LEU A 149 -8.80 7.75 9.11
CA LEU A 149 -8.04 7.77 7.86
C LEU A 149 -6.91 8.79 7.87
N THR A 150 -5.76 8.37 7.36
CA THR A 150 -4.64 9.23 7.01
C THR A 150 -5.05 10.06 5.80
N THR A 151 -4.92 11.37 5.91
CA THR A 151 -5.41 12.32 4.89
C THR A 151 -4.32 13.28 4.42
N ALA A 152 -4.55 13.95 3.31
CA ALA A 152 -3.79 15.14 2.90
C ALA A 152 -4.77 16.22 2.46
N VAL A 153 -4.38 17.49 2.52
CA VAL A 153 -5.22 18.57 1.98
C VAL A 153 -5.16 18.53 0.46
N ARG A 154 -6.33 18.59 -0.20
CA ARG A 154 -6.43 18.74 -1.66
C ARG A 154 -5.99 20.12 -2.10
N THR A 155 -5.12 20.21 -3.08
CA THR A 155 -4.61 21.47 -3.66
C THR A 155 -5.21 21.77 -5.03
N SER A 156 -5.17 23.04 -5.45
CA SER A 156 -5.56 23.43 -6.81
C SER A 156 -4.50 23.08 -7.87
N ASP A 157 -3.26 22.84 -7.43
CA ASP A 157 -2.14 22.36 -8.23
C ASP A 157 -1.76 20.98 -7.70
N THR A 158 -2.01 19.93 -8.49
CA THR A 158 -1.71 18.55 -8.09
C THR A 158 -0.23 18.34 -7.80
N ALA A 159 0.68 19.05 -8.48
CA ALA A 159 2.11 18.95 -8.22
C ALA A 159 2.50 19.50 -6.83
N ALA A 160 1.64 20.33 -6.21
CA ALA A 160 1.84 20.87 -4.87
C ALA A 160 1.53 19.82 -3.79
N MET A 161 2.37 18.80 -3.71
CA MET A 161 2.26 17.70 -2.75
C MET A 161 2.16 18.20 -1.31
N GLN A 162 1.07 17.86 -0.62
CA GLN A 162 0.85 18.21 0.80
C GLN A 162 1.34 17.11 1.74
N PRO A 163 1.76 17.46 2.97
CA PRO A 163 2.11 16.48 4.00
C PRO A 163 0.87 15.66 4.41
N LEU A 164 1.12 14.45 4.91
CA LEU A 164 0.08 13.59 5.44
C LEU A 164 -0.28 13.97 6.88
N HIS A 165 -1.57 14.02 7.16
CA HIS A 165 -2.12 13.97 8.51
C HIS A 165 -2.34 12.50 8.86
N LYS A 166 -1.38 11.90 9.59
CA LYS A 166 -1.38 10.48 9.93
C LYS A 166 -2.55 10.11 10.85
N ALA A 167 -3.17 8.98 10.54
CA ALA A 167 -4.17 8.30 11.36
C ALA A 167 -3.98 6.77 11.23
N PRO A 168 -4.73 5.94 11.97
CA PRO A 168 -4.54 4.49 11.98
C PRO A 168 -4.63 3.78 10.62
N ILE A 169 -5.44 4.26 9.67
CA ILE A 169 -5.64 3.63 8.36
C ILE A 169 -5.11 4.53 7.25
N LEU A 170 -4.31 4.00 6.33
CA LEU A 170 -4.00 4.64 5.03
C LEU A 170 -4.79 3.93 3.93
N VAL A 171 -5.39 4.66 2.99
CA VAL A 171 -6.17 4.06 1.89
C VAL A 171 -5.50 4.30 0.54
N PHE A 172 -5.33 3.24 -0.23
CA PHE A 172 -4.87 3.27 -1.61
C PHE A 172 -5.95 2.84 -2.59
N VAL A 173 -5.94 3.47 -3.75
CA VAL A 173 -6.76 3.14 -4.93
C VAL A 173 -5.87 3.06 -6.16
N GLY A 174 -6.39 2.51 -7.26
CA GLY A 174 -5.68 2.33 -8.51
C GLY A 174 -5.38 3.63 -9.27
N SER A 175 -5.21 3.49 -10.58
CA SER A 175 -4.75 4.56 -11.47
C SER A 175 -5.72 4.85 -12.62
N THR A 176 -6.98 4.43 -12.51
CA THR A 176 -7.97 4.67 -13.56
C THR A 176 -8.46 6.13 -13.55
N ALA A 177 -8.89 6.63 -14.72
CA ALA A 177 -9.43 7.98 -14.82
C ALA A 177 -10.67 8.21 -13.94
N ASN A 178 -11.53 7.19 -13.78
CA ASN A 178 -12.71 7.31 -12.93
C ASN A 178 -12.33 7.36 -11.44
N GLU A 179 -11.30 6.63 -11.02
CA GLU A 179 -10.76 6.71 -9.66
C GLU A 179 -10.18 8.10 -9.38
N GLU A 180 -9.35 8.64 -10.27
CA GLU A 180 -8.82 10.01 -10.15
C GLU A 180 -9.95 11.05 -10.11
N GLN A 181 -10.94 10.93 -10.99
CA GLN A 181 -12.10 11.82 -11.00
C GLN A 181 -12.80 11.85 -9.63
N VAL A 182 -13.09 10.68 -9.07
CA VAL A 182 -13.90 10.59 -7.85
C VAL A 182 -13.09 10.86 -6.59
N PHE A 183 -11.87 10.34 -6.48
CA PHE A 183 -11.05 10.49 -5.28
C PHE A 183 -10.21 11.76 -5.26
N TYR A 184 -10.10 12.48 -6.39
CA TYR A 184 -9.35 13.73 -6.46
C TYR A 184 -10.13 14.89 -7.10
N ASP A 185 -10.55 14.80 -8.37
CA ASP A 185 -11.08 15.97 -9.12
C ASP A 185 -12.37 16.53 -8.52
N GLU A 186 -13.25 15.65 -8.04
CA GLU A 186 -14.51 16.04 -7.39
C GLU A 186 -14.31 16.61 -5.97
N ILE A 187 -13.11 16.49 -5.40
CA ILE A 187 -12.80 16.98 -4.06
C ILE A 187 -12.47 18.47 -4.12
N LYS A 188 -13.13 19.26 -3.28
CA LYS A 188 -12.92 20.72 -3.22
C LYS A 188 -11.50 21.04 -2.73
N THR A 189 -10.87 22.11 -3.27
CA THR A 189 -9.61 22.63 -2.70
C THR A 189 -9.76 22.88 -1.21
N GLY A 190 -8.77 22.46 -0.43
CA GLY A 190 -8.77 22.60 1.02
C GLY A 190 -9.51 21.49 1.76
N ALA A 191 -10.28 20.64 1.08
CA ALA A 191 -10.89 19.46 1.67
C ALA A 191 -9.89 18.30 1.80
N PRO A 192 -10.12 17.35 2.72
CA PRO A 192 -9.24 16.19 2.88
C PRO A 192 -9.39 15.20 1.72
N LEU A 193 -8.26 14.74 1.20
CA LEU A 193 -8.15 13.51 0.42
C LEU A 193 -8.20 12.32 1.37
N LEU A 194 -9.09 11.37 1.09
CA LEU A 194 -9.34 10.19 1.93
C LEU A 194 -8.64 8.92 1.43
N ALA A 195 -8.14 8.96 0.19
CA ALA A 195 -7.42 7.87 -0.46
C ALA A 195 -6.40 8.45 -1.45
N PHE A 196 -5.38 7.67 -1.79
CA PHE A 196 -4.28 8.07 -2.67
C PHE A 196 -4.16 7.12 -3.86
N GLY A 197 -4.06 7.70 -5.06
CA GLY A 197 -4.01 6.97 -6.32
C GLY A 197 -2.62 6.42 -6.64
N ALA A 198 -2.59 5.39 -7.48
CA ALA A 198 -1.35 4.83 -8.01
C ALA A 198 -0.90 5.62 -9.26
N VAL A 199 0.41 5.75 -9.47
CA VAL A 199 0.93 6.17 -10.78
C VAL A 199 0.68 5.10 -11.83
N LYS A 200 0.54 5.52 -13.09
CA LYS A 200 0.28 4.61 -14.21
C LYS A 200 1.55 3.85 -14.58
N VAL A 201 1.43 2.52 -14.70
CA VAL A 201 2.47 1.67 -15.29
C VAL A 201 2.43 1.81 -16.81
N LEU A 202 3.42 2.47 -17.42
CA LEU A 202 3.45 2.73 -18.86
C LEU A 202 3.99 1.54 -19.68
N ALA A 203 4.83 0.72 -19.07
CA ALA A 203 5.39 -0.48 -19.68
C ALA A 203 5.63 -1.56 -18.62
N SER A 204 5.22 -2.80 -18.87
CA SER A 204 5.31 -3.88 -17.87
C SER A 204 6.38 -4.93 -18.17
N ASP A 205 7.31 -4.64 -19.09
CA ASP A 205 8.39 -5.55 -19.48
C ASP A 205 9.62 -5.40 -18.56
N SER A 206 10.10 -6.54 -18.07
CA SER A 206 11.34 -6.75 -17.31
C SER A 206 12.61 -6.10 -17.86
N ILE A 207 12.69 -5.82 -19.17
CA ILE A 207 13.88 -5.18 -19.77
C ILE A 207 13.77 -3.66 -19.90
N THR A 208 12.57 -3.09 -19.75
CA THR A 208 12.35 -1.64 -19.91
C THR A 208 12.95 -0.89 -18.73
N ALA A 209 13.80 0.11 -18.94
CA ALA A 209 14.38 0.88 -17.85
C ALA A 209 13.30 1.46 -16.90
N PRO A 210 13.51 1.51 -15.56
CA PRO A 210 12.49 1.98 -14.62
C PRO A 210 11.87 3.33 -14.98
N GLU A 211 12.70 4.26 -15.46
CA GLU A 211 12.35 5.62 -15.86
C GLU A 211 11.42 5.68 -17.08
N ALA A 212 11.29 4.57 -17.81
CA ALA A 212 10.36 4.41 -18.93
C ALA A 212 9.12 3.58 -18.54
N VAL A 213 9.13 2.91 -17.38
CA VAL A 213 7.96 2.26 -16.79
C VAL A 213 7.11 3.28 -16.04
N GLU A 214 7.79 4.17 -15.32
CA GLU A 214 7.22 5.19 -14.44
C GLU A 214 8.02 6.49 -14.69
N THR A 215 7.33 7.59 -14.98
CA THR A 215 7.93 8.86 -15.43
C THR A 215 7.62 10.05 -14.53
N MET A 216 6.70 9.90 -13.58
CA MET A 216 6.08 10.96 -12.80
C MET A 216 6.47 10.84 -11.32
N PRO A 217 6.95 11.92 -10.68
CA PRO A 217 7.11 11.94 -9.25
C PRO A 217 5.76 11.81 -8.53
N ALA A 218 5.80 11.46 -7.25
CA ALA A 218 4.64 11.57 -6.38
C ALA A 218 4.11 13.02 -6.36
N ASP A 219 2.79 13.14 -6.34
CA ASP A 219 2.09 14.43 -6.34
C ASP A 219 1.05 14.46 -5.19
N ASN A 220 0.13 15.42 -5.16
CA ASN A 220 -0.86 15.52 -4.07
C ASN A 220 -1.71 14.25 -3.91
N PHE A 221 -2.01 13.53 -5.00
CA PHE A 221 -2.89 12.36 -5.05
C PHE A 221 -2.18 11.05 -5.41
N HIS A 222 -1.31 11.07 -6.43
CA HIS A 222 -0.54 9.93 -6.89
C HIS A 222 0.65 9.71 -5.96
N ARG A 223 0.57 8.72 -5.08
CA ARG A 223 1.57 8.54 -4.00
C ARG A 223 2.33 7.21 -4.05
N TRP A 224 1.88 6.28 -4.88
CA TRP A 224 2.40 4.94 -4.86
C TRP A 224 2.42 4.29 -6.24
N TRP A 225 3.22 3.24 -6.37
CA TRP A 225 3.44 2.52 -7.62
C TRP A 225 3.17 1.03 -7.41
N ASN A 226 2.07 0.55 -8.01
CA ASN A 226 1.60 -0.82 -7.88
C ASN A 226 2.11 -1.69 -9.05
N ASN A 227 2.86 -2.76 -8.76
CA ASN A 227 3.54 -3.54 -9.79
C ASN A 227 3.27 -5.04 -9.68
N GLY A 228 2.91 -5.66 -10.81
CA GLY A 228 2.95 -7.12 -10.94
C GLY A 228 4.37 -7.58 -11.21
N TRP A 229 4.65 -8.87 -11.01
CA TRP A 229 6.03 -9.39 -11.10
C TRP A 229 6.69 -9.34 -12.48
N THR A 230 5.92 -9.08 -13.55
CA THR A 230 6.45 -9.01 -14.92
C THR A 230 7.48 -7.90 -15.12
N VAL A 231 7.43 -6.84 -14.30
CA VAL A 231 8.42 -5.75 -14.34
C VAL A 231 9.79 -6.18 -13.84
N VAL A 232 9.88 -7.29 -13.09
CA VAL A 232 11.11 -7.86 -12.55
C VAL A 232 11.60 -9.03 -13.40
N GLU A 233 10.72 -10.02 -13.62
CA GLU A 233 11.04 -11.23 -14.38
C GLU A 233 10.09 -11.41 -15.55
N LYS A 234 10.65 -11.71 -16.73
CA LYS A 234 9.87 -11.87 -17.96
C LYS A 234 8.80 -12.95 -17.81
N GLY A 235 7.55 -12.56 -18.03
CA GLY A 235 6.41 -13.47 -17.92
C GLY A 235 5.87 -13.65 -16.51
N GLY A 236 6.39 -12.90 -15.53
CA GLY A 236 5.89 -12.85 -14.16
C GLY A 236 6.18 -14.12 -13.36
N ALA A 237 5.54 -14.25 -12.20
CA ALA A 237 5.80 -15.33 -11.24
C ALA A 237 5.67 -16.73 -11.87
N ALA A 238 4.65 -16.94 -12.70
CA ALA A 238 4.38 -18.22 -13.34
C ALA A 238 5.46 -18.68 -14.35
N LYS A 239 6.33 -17.78 -14.81
CA LYS A 239 7.44 -18.06 -15.76
C LYS A 239 8.81 -17.68 -15.20
N ALA A 240 8.87 -17.33 -13.91
CA ALA A 240 10.12 -16.97 -13.25
C ALA A 240 11.12 -18.13 -13.32
N GLY A 241 12.39 -17.78 -13.56
CA GLY A 241 13.48 -18.74 -13.58
C GLY A 241 14.09 -18.90 -12.18
N PRO A 242 15.26 -19.56 -12.08
CA PRO A 242 16.07 -19.47 -10.88
C PRO A 242 16.37 -18.01 -10.53
N TRP A 243 16.19 -17.63 -9.25
CA TRP A 243 16.55 -16.28 -8.80
C TRP A 243 18.04 -16.01 -9.04
N GLY A 244 18.36 -14.88 -9.67
CA GLY A 244 19.71 -14.56 -10.11
C GLY A 244 20.01 -13.07 -10.14
N SER A 245 21.29 -12.73 -10.33
CA SER A 245 21.81 -11.37 -10.17
C SER A 245 21.14 -10.33 -11.08
N GLN A 246 20.70 -10.72 -12.29
CA GLN A 246 20.01 -9.82 -13.21
C GLN A 246 18.63 -9.41 -12.69
N ALA A 247 17.85 -10.36 -12.17
CA ALA A 247 16.52 -10.09 -11.60
C ALA A 247 16.66 -9.28 -10.30
N GLU A 248 17.70 -9.58 -9.50
CA GLU A 248 18.00 -8.85 -8.28
C GLU A 248 18.38 -7.38 -8.54
N GLU A 249 19.29 -7.15 -9.50
CA GLU A 249 19.67 -5.80 -9.92
C GLU A 249 18.47 -5.04 -10.51
N ARG A 250 17.63 -5.72 -11.29
CA ARG A 250 16.40 -5.13 -11.83
C ARG A 250 15.46 -4.69 -10.71
N LEU A 251 15.21 -5.56 -9.74
CA LEU A 251 14.37 -5.26 -8.59
C LEU A 251 14.88 -4.05 -7.81
N ARG A 252 16.18 -4.04 -7.49
CA ARG A 252 16.84 -2.93 -6.80
C ARG A 252 16.62 -1.60 -7.52
N ARG A 253 16.85 -1.56 -8.84
CA ARG A 253 16.68 -0.34 -9.65
C ARG A 253 15.24 0.17 -9.70
N LEU A 254 14.25 -0.72 -9.70
CA LEU A 254 12.83 -0.32 -9.65
C LEU A 254 12.49 0.37 -8.33
N ILE A 255 12.93 -0.21 -7.21
CA ILE A 255 12.68 0.33 -5.88
C ILE A 255 13.41 1.67 -5.70
N GLU A 256 14.68 1.74 -6.09
CA GLU A 256 15.46 2.99 -6.02
C GLU A 256 14.84 4.10 -6.85
N HIS A 257 14.35 3.81 -8.07
CA HIS A 257 13.64 4.78 -8.89
C HIS A 257 12.38 5.29 -8.18
N ALA A 258 11.55 4.39 -7.64
CA ALA A 258 10.32 4.79 -6.95
C ALA A 258 10.61 5.74 -5.79
N HIS A 259 11.59 5.41 -4.96
CA HIS A 259 11.96 6.23 -3.80
C HIS A 259 12.57 7.57 -4.20
N GLN A 260 13.35 7.62 -5.29
CA GLN A 260 13.83 8.89 -5.87
C GLN A 260 12.68 9.77 -6.38
N GLN A 261 11.59 9.16 -6.84
CA GLN A 261 10.35 9.83 -7.24
C GLN A 261 9.40 10.12 -6.05
N HIS A 262 9.82 9.86 -4.81
CA HIS A 262 8.98 9.98 -3.61
C HIS A 262 7.70 9.12 -3.65
N LEU A 263 7.72 8.05 -4.44
CA LEU A 263 6.64 7.07 -4.52
C LEU A 263 6.94 5.91 -3.58
N TRP A 264 5.93 5.48 -2.83
CA TRP A 264 5.99 4.14 -2.26
C TRP A 264 5.81 3.08 -3.35
N ILE A 265 6.43 1.91 -3.20
CA ILE A 265 6.33 0.83 -4.18
C ILE A 265 5.76 -0.46 -3.59
N ARG A 266 4.83 -1.05 -4.32
CA ARG A 266 4.23 -2.36 -4.01
C ARG A 266 4.54 -3.35 -5.12
N PHE A 267 4.88 -4.57 -4.73
CA PHE A 267 4.89 -5.72 -5.63
C PHE A 267 3.80 -6.69 -5.20
N TYR A 268 2.90 -7.01 -6.13
CA TYR A 268 1.72 -7.78 -5.81
C TYR A 268 1.82 -9.24 -6.24
N THR A 269 1.29 -10.05 -5.33
CA THR A 269 1.02 -11.47 -5.44
C THR A 269 2.29 -12.30 -5.67
N LEU A 270 3.05 -12.47 -4.58
CA LEU A 270 4.25 -13.28 -4.53
C LEU A 270 4.01 -14.60 -3.79
N ASP A 271 3.46 -15.56 -4.52
CA ASP A 271 2.94 -16.80 -3.97
C ASP A 271 3.79 -18.00 -4.38
N GLY A 272 3.80 -19.06 -3.57
CA GLY A 272 4.63 -20.25 -3.77
C GLY A 272 3.99 -21.53 -3.27
N GLU A 273 2.70 -21.51 -2.95
CA GLU A 273 1.95 -22.66 -2.46
C GLU A 273 1.84 -23.77 -3.50
N SER A 274 1.55 -24.97 -3.00
CA SER A 274 1.08 -26.07 -3.84
C SER A 274 -0.36 -25.84 -4.32
N THR A 275 -0.73 -26.51 -5.41
CA THR A 275 -2.12 -26.54 -5.90
C THR A 275 -3.13 -26.97 -4.83
N GLU A 276 -2.76 -27.86 -3.92
CA GLU A 276 -3.66 -28.32 -2.86
C GLU A 276 -3.84 -27.27 -1.77
N GLU A 277 -2.76 -26.62 -1.33
CA GLU A 277 -2.84 -25.48 -0.42
C GLU A 277 -3.66 -24.34 -1.00
N ALA A 278 -3.48 -24.03 -2.29
CA ALA A 278 -4.25 -22.99 -2.98
C ALA A 278 -5.76 -23.31 -2.96
N LYS A 279 -6.15 -24.56 -3.25
CA LYS A 279 -7.56 -24.99 -3.18
C LYS A 279 -8.11 -24.91 -1.76
N THR A 280 -7.35 -25.40 -0.78
CA THR A 280 -7.78 -25.40 0.63
C THR A 280 -7.99 -23.99 1.17
N ASN A 281 -7.14 -23.05 0.76
CA ASN A 281 -7.16 -21.69 1.27
C ASN A 281 -7.89 -20.69 0.36
N GLY A 282 -8.26 -21.07 -0.86
CA GLY A 282 -8.96 -20.19 -1.81
C GLY A 282 -8.03 -19.17 -2.46
N TRP A 283 -6.82 -19.58 -2.82
CA TRP A 283 -5.80 -18.73 -3.43
C TRP A 283 -5.72 -18.96 -4.94
N PHE A 284 -5.33 -17.92 -5.68
CA PHE A 284 -5.27 -17.97 -7.14
C PHE A 284 -3.88 -18.36 -7.63
N LEU A 285 -3.77 -19.45 -8.40
CA LEU A 285 -2.48 -19.94 -8.91
C LEU A 285 -1.83 -19.07 -10.00
N THR A 286 -2.51 -18.01 -10.46
CA THR A 286 -2.02 -17.12 -11.53
C THR A 286 -0.72 -16.40 -11.18
N TYR A 287 -0.43 -16.26 -9.89
CA TYR A 287 0.65 -15.44 -9.36
C TYR A 287 1.72 -16.24 -8.60
N ASN A 288 1.76 -17.54 -8.87
CA ASN A 288 2.51 -18.50 -8.08
C ASN A 288 3.83 -18.89 -8.76
N PHE A 289 4.94 -18.78 -8.01
CA PHE A 289 6.30 -19.18 -8.39
C PHE A 289 6.51 -20.71 -8.44
N ARG A 290 5.47 -21.46 -8.10
CA ARG A 290 5.38 -22.93 -8.00
C ARG A 290 6.31 -23.54 -6.97
N SER A 291 6.83 -22.71 -6.06
CA SER A 291 7.74 -23.11 -4.99
C SER A 291 7.76 -22.05 -3.90
N ALA A 292 7.48 -22.48 -2.67
CA ALA A 292 7.57 -21.63 -1.48
C ALA A 292 9.01 -21.12 -1.25
N GLU A 293 10.01 -21.92 -1.62
CA GLU A 293 11.42 -21.53 -1.56
C GLU A 293 11.70 -20.38 -2.54
N GLU A 294 11.18 -20.48 -3.77
CA GLU A 294 11.37 -19.44 -4.80
C GLU A 294 10.63 -18.14 -4.45
N ALA A 295 9.42 -18.23 -3.89
CA ALA A 295 8.70 -17.07 -3.37
C ALA A 295 9.47 -16.42 -2.21
N THR A 296 9.97 -17.22 -1.26
CA THR A 296 10.73 -16.74 -0.09
C THR A 296 11.99 -15.98 -0.49
N LYS A 297 12.74 -16.44 -1.51
CA LYS A 297 13.93 -15.73 -2.03
C LYS A 297 13.58 -14.31 -2.49
N ARG A 298 12.44 -14.15 -3.16
CA ARG A 298 11.98 -12.88 -3.76
C ARG A 298 11.38 -11.94 -2.72
N ILE A 299 10.59 -12.47 -1.79
CA ILE A 299 10.12 -11.73 -0.62
C ILE A 299 11.30 -11.23 0.22
N GLY A 300 12.31 -12.08 0.44
CA GLY A 300 13.54 -11.68 1.12
C GLY A 300 14.28 -10.57 0.38
N ALA A 301 14.41 -10.65 -0.95
CA ALA A 301 15.02 -9.61 -1.75
C ALA A 301 14.25 -8.27 -1.65
N LEU A 302 12.91 -8.30 -1.77
CA LEU A 302 12.06 -7.12 -1.60
C LEU A 302 12.28 -6.44 -0.24
N ALA A 303 12.33 -7.23 0.84
CA ALA A 303 12.60 -6.71 2.17
C ALA A 303 14.01 -6.12 2.30
N ARG A 304 15.04 -6.78 1.76
CA ARG A 304 16.42 -6.28 1.79
C ARG A 304 16.59 -4.92 1.10
N TYR A 305 15.89 -4.73 -0.02
CA TYR A 305 15.89 -3.49 -0.80
C TYR A 305 14.80 -2.50 -0.38
N HIS A 306 14.10 -2.77 0.72
CA HIS A 306 13.14 -1.84 1.31
C HIS A 306 11.94 -1.50 0.41
N ALA A 307 11.42 -2.47 -0.36
CA ALA A 307 10.10 -2.31 -0.98
C ALA A 307 9.05 -2.01 0.11
N ASP A 308 8.10 -1.12 -0.16
CA ASP A 308 7.19 -0.62 0.88
C ASP A 308 6.10 -1.65 1.22
N TRP A 309 5.52 -2.29 0.20
CA TRP A 309 4.54 -3.37 0.37
C TRP A 309 4.85 -4.61 -0.47
N ILE A 310 4.63 -5.78 0.15
CA ILE A 310 4.79 -7.09 -0.46
C ILE A 310 3.46 -7.82 -0.34
N ALA A 311 2.71 -7.90 -1.43
CA ALA A 311 1.41 -8.57 -1.40
C ALA A 311 1.54 -10.06 -1.67
N THR A 312 0.85 -10.87 -0.88
CA THR A 312 0.84 -12.33 -1.02
C THR A 312 -0.37 -12.92 -0.30
N ASP A 313 -0.87 -14.01 -0.85
CA ASP A 313 -1.90 -14.83 -0.23
C ASP A 313 -1.33 -15.59 1.00
N GLN A 314 -0.01 -15.80 1.07
CA GLN A 314 0.73 -16.49 2.13
C GLN A 314 1.29 -15.53 3.20
N TYR A 315 0.50 -14.53 3.59
CA TYR A 315 0.95 -13.41 4.42
C TYR A 315 1.48 -13.81 5.81
N GLU A 316 1.04 -14.92 6.40
CA GLU A 316 1.60 -15.39 7.68
C GLU A 316 3.06 -15.83 7.55
N THR A 317 3.38 -16.58 6.50
CA THR A 317 4.75 -17.04 6.22
C THR A 317 5.62 -15.88 5.75
N ALA A 318 5.09 -15.02 4.89
CA ALA A 318 5.83 -13.85 4.39
C ALA A 318 6.24 -12.89 5.52
N LYS A 319 5.40 -12.72 6.55
CA LYS A 319 5.74 -11.88 7.72
C LYS A 319 7.00 -12.38 8.42
N ALA A 320 7.15 -13.70 8.55
CA ALA A 320 8.35 -14.30 9.13
C ALA A 320 9.58 -14.05 8.24
N THR A 321 9.44 -14.22 6.92
CA THR A 321 10.52 -13.96 5.95
C THR A 321 11.00 -12.50 5.99
N VAL A 322 10.08 -11.54 5.97
CA VAL A 322 10.40 -10.11 6.05
C VAL A 322 11.14 -9.79 7.34
N ARG A 323 10.69 -10.34 8.48
CA ARG A 323 11.36 -10.14 9.76
C ARG A 323 12.79 -10.71 9.77
N SER A 324 12.98 -11.91 9.23
CA SER A 324 14.32 -12.53 9.15
C SER A 324 15.28 -11.72 8.29
N ALA A 325 14.80 -11.17 7.16
CA ALA A 325 15.63 -10.35 6.26
C ALA A 325 16.20 -9.08 6.93
N PHE A 326 15.54 -8.55 7.96
CA PHE A 326 16.04 -7.42 8.75
C PHE A 326 16.94 -7.84 9.92
N ALA A 327 16.85 -9.10 10.37
CA ALA A 327 17.67 -9.61 11.47
C ALA A 327 19.08 -10.06 11.02
N GLU A 328 19.28 -10.26 9.71
CA GLU A 328 20.56 -10.67 9.11
C GLU A 328 21.51 -9.48 8.79
N LYS A 329 21.10 -8.24 9.13
CA LYS A 329 21.90 -7.01 8.97
C LYS A 329 22.62 -6.64 10.28
#